data_AF-A0A0B1RXN8-F1
#
_entry.id   AF-A0A0B1RXN8-F1
#
_cell.length_a   1.000
_cell.length_b   1.000
_cell.length_c   1.000
_cell.angle_alpha   90.00
_cell.angle_beta   90.00
_cell.angle_gamma   90.00
#
_symmetry.space_group_name_H-M   'P 1'
#
loop_
_entity.id
_entity.type
_entity.pdbx_description
1 polymer ?
#
loop_
_entity_poly.entity_id
_entity_poly.type
_entity_poly.pdbx_seq_one_letter_code
_entity_poly.pdbx_strand_id
1 'polypeptide(L)'
;VRSFTGFRYKCQRCSNYQLCQNCFWRGRTSQNHSNEHEMKEYSSYKSPTKQLAHSIHKSLQCIPTANTKQTPLFAERPQRPLELQNIVPATPSTLR
;
A
#
# COMPACT_ATOMS: atom_id res chain seq x y z
N VAL A 1 18.92 -3.85 20.85
CA VAL A 1 17.97 -4.14 19.76
C VAL A 1 18.47 -3.45 18.50
N ARG A 2 19.11 -4.17 17.56
CA ARG A 2 19.52 -3.59 16.29
C ARG A 2 18.28 -3.38 15.43
N SER A 3 17.89 -2.13 15.23
CA SER A 3 16.80 -1.77 14.33
C SER A 3 17.19 -2.11 12.89
N PHE A 4 16.28 -2.74 12.16
CA PHE A 4 16.46 -2.97 10.72
C PHE A 4 16.24 -1.66 9.98
N THR A 5 17.16 -1.31 9.09
CA THR A 5 16.95 -0.27 8.07
C THR A 5 16.27 -0.92 6.86
N GLY A 6 15.08 -0.44 6.49
CA GLY A 6 14.32 -0.96 5.34
C GLY A 6 13.36 -2.13 5.65
N PHE A 7 13.11 -2.97 4.65
CA PHE A 7 12.16 -4.09 4.75
C PHE A 7 12.68 -5.23 5.63
N ARG A 8 11.75 -5.85 6.36
CA ARG A 8 12.00 -7.08 7.13
C ARG A 8 11.36 -8.26 6.41
N TYR A 9 12.14 -9.32 6.19
CA TYR A 9 11.66 -10.56 5.59
C TYR A 9 11.60 -11.64 6.67
N LYS A 10 10.40 -12.16 6.95
CA LYS A 10 10.20 -13.28 7.90
C LYS A 10 9.87 -14.54 7.11
N CYS A 11 10.66 -15.58 7.36
CA CYS A 11 10.38 -16.89 6.79
C CYS A 11 9.05 -17.45 7.33
N GLN A 12 8.22 -18.02 6.45
CA GLN A 12 6.94 -18.63 6.83
C GLN A 12 7.12 -20.03 7.46
N ARG A 13 8.22 -20.72 7.14
CA ARG A 13 8.49 -22.10 7.59
C ARG A 13 9.40 -22.14 8.84
N CYS A 14 10.39 -21.26 8.93
CA CYS A 14 11.37 -21.26 10.02
C CYS A 14 10.87 -20.48 11.25
N SER A 15 11.12 -21.02 12.45
CA SER A 15 10.81 -20.32 13.70
C SER A 15 11.76 -19.14 13.92
N ASN A 16 11.20 -17.96 14.18
CA ASN A 16 11.92 -16.71 14.49
C ASN A 16 13.01 -16.28 13.49
N TYR A 17 13.00 -16.83 12.26
CA TYR A 17 13.99 -16.50 11.24
C TYR A 17 13.61 -15.23 10.48
N GLN A 18 14.49 -14.23 10.53
CA GLN A 18 14.26 -12.91 9.96
C GLN A 18 15.53 -12.43 9.26
N LEU A 19 15.35 -11.93 8.04
CA LEU A 19 16.41 -11.28 7.27
C LEU A 19 16.11 -9.79 7.12
N CYS A 20 17.17 -8.98 7.10
CA CYS A 20 17.07 -7.62 6.59
C CYS A 20 16.97 -7.65 5.06
N GLN A 21 16.56 -6.54 4.47
CA GLN A 21 16.47 -6.37 3.02
C GLN A 21 17.71 -6.80 2.26
N ASN A 22 18.90 -6.36 2.69
CA ASN A 22 20.15 -6.75 2.02
C ASN A 22 20.41 -8.25 2.14
N CYS A 23 20.18 -8.84 3.32
CA CYS A 23 20.37 -10.28 3.52
C CYS A 23 19.44 -11.12 2.66
N PHE A 24 18.18 -10.70 2.49
CA PHE A 24 17.22 -11.37 1.62
C PHE A 24 17.62 -11.25 0.15
N TRP A 25 17.96 -10.05 -0.33
CA TRP A 25 18.40 -9.86 -1.73
C TRP A 25 19.71 -10.57 -2.08
N ARG A 26 20.60 -10.74 -1.10
CA ARG A 26 21.83 -11.51 -1.25
C ARG A 26 21.60 -13.03 -1.15
N GLY A 27 20.37 -13.48 -0.87
CA GLY A 27 20.01 -14.90 -0.78
C GLY A 27 20.71 -15.63 0.36
N ARG A 28 20.93 -14.97 1.51
CA ARG A 28 21.61 -15.59 2.66
C ARG A 28 20.77 -16.74 3.22
N THR A 29 21.38 -17.93 3.28
CA THR A 29 20.83 -19.13 3.90
C THR A 29 21.48 -19.39 5.26
N SER A 30 20.86 -20.23 6.08
CA SER A 30 21.49 -20.81 7.26
C SER A 30 21.18 -22.30 7.33
N GLN A 31 21.75 -23.01 8.31
CA GLN A 31 21.51 -24.44 8.53
C GLN A 31 20.01 -24.83 8.52
N ASN A 32 19.14 -23.97 9.05
CA ASN A 32 17.70 -24.23 9.19
C ASN A 32 16.83 -23.45 8.20
N HIS A 33 17.43 -22.72 7.26
CA HIS A 33 16.72 -21.90 6.28
C HIS A 33 17.37 -21.98 4.90
N SER A 34 16.61 -22.45 3.91
CA SER A 34 16.98 -22.40 2.49
C SER A 34 16.18 -21.32 1.75
N ASN A 35 16.65 -20.90 0.57
CA ASN A 35 15.99 -19.88 -0.25
C ASN A 35 14.64 -20.37 -0.84
N GLU A 36 14.37 -21.68 -0.82
CA GLU A 36 13.07 -22.25 -1.20
C GLU A 36 11.97 -21.94 -0.18
N HIS A 37 12.32 -21.54 1.05
CA HIS A 37 11.30 -21.16 2.01
C HIS A 37 10.69 -19.80 1.67
N GLU A 38 9.37 -19.78 1.55
CA GLU A 38 8.63 -18.53 1.33
C GLU A 38 8.88 -17.51 2.45
N MET A 39 9.15 -16.28 2.03
CA MET A 39 9.44 -15.14 2.89
C MET A 39 8.33 -14.10 2.76
N LYS A 40 7.83 -13.60 3.89
CA LYS A 40 6.86 -12.51 3.94
C LYS A 40 7.56 -11.20 4.27
N GLU A 41 7.29 -10.19 3.45
CA GLU A 41 7.82 -8.84 3.62
C GLU A 41 6.97 -8.03 4.61
N TYR A 42 7.65 -7.26 5.45
CA TYR A 42 7.05 -6.31 6.37
C TYR A 42 7.75 -4.95 6.18
N SER A 43 6.97 -3.96 5.75
CA SER A 43 7.40 -2.57 5.49
C SER A 43 7.64 -1.74 6.75
N SER A 44 7.48 -2.31 7.95
CA SER A 44 7.61 -1.57 9.19
C SER A 44 8.21 -2.42 10.31
N TYR A 45 9.43 -2.08 10.71
CA TYR A 45 9.80 -2.16 12.11
C TYR A 45 9.48 -0.81 12.76
N LYS A 46 8.23 -0.61 13.17
CA LYS A 46 7.90 0.50 14.07
C LYS A 46 8.38 0.08 15.46
N SER A 47 9.17 0.93 16.12
CA SER A 47 9.49 0.71 17.53
C SER A 47 8.20 0.54 18.34
N PRO A 48 8.20 -0.18 19.48
CA PRO A 48 7.00 -0.36 20.30
C PRO A 48 6.25 0.96 20.57
N THR A 49 6.99 2.03 20.81
CA THR A 49 6.46 3.40 20.99
C THR A 49 5.79 3.96 19.72
N LYS A 50 6.36 3.71 18.53
CA LYS A 50 5.80 4.15 17.24
C LYS A 50 4.62 3.29 16.78
N GLN A 51 4.55 2.01 17.17
CA GLN A 51 3.36 1.17 16.97
C GLN A 51 2.18 1.74 17.75
N LEU A 52 2.38 2.04 19.05
CA LEU A 52 1.34 2.59 19.91
C LEU A 52 0.82 3.93 19.37
N ALA A 53 1.72 4.86 19.03
CA ALA A 53 1.33 6.16 18.46
C ALA A 53 0.56 6.00 17.12
N HIS A 54 0.96 5.06 16.27
CA HIS A 54 0.28 4.78 15.01
C HIS A 54 -1.13 4.21 15.23
N SER A 55 -1.29 3.28 16.18
CA SER A 55 -2.59 2.72 16.55
C SER A 55 -3.52 3.78 17.13
N ILE A 56 -3.03 4.64 18.03
CA ILE A 56 -3.81 5.74 18.61
C ILE A 56 -4.27 6.70 17.51
N HIS A 57 -3.35 7.16 16.65
CA HIS A 57 -3.70 8.04 15.53
C HIS A 57 -4.80 7.45 14.64
N LYS A 58 -4.70 6.16 14.31
CA LYS A 58 -5.71 5.48 13.49
C LYS A 58 -7.07 5.39 14.19
N SER A 59 -7.09 5.17 15.51
CA SER A 59 -8.32 5.17 16.30
C SER A 59 -8.97 6.55 16.40
N LEU A 60 -8.16 7.62 16.44
CA LEU A 60 -8.66 9.01 16.51
C LEU A 60 -9.12 9.57 15.16
N GLN A 61 -8.77 8.92 14.03
CA GLN A 61 -9.22 9.34 12.68
C GLN A 61 -10.72 9.15 12.45
N CYS A 62 -11.38 8.28 13.22
CA CYS A 62 -12.83 8.09 13.17
C CYS A 62 -13.59 9.01 14.12
N ILE A 63 -12.90 9.89 14.86
CA ILE A 63 -13.57 10.93 15.65
C ILE A 63 -13.90 12.05 14.66
N PRO A 64 -15.19 12.34 14.42
CA PRO A 64 -15.55 13.51 13.65
C PRO A 64 -15.07 14.73 14.44
N THR A 65 -13.97 15.34 14.02
CA THR A 65 -13.72 16.72 14.42
C THR A 65 -14.89 17.50 13.86
N ALA A 66 -15.60 18.24 14.70
CA ALA A 66 -16.62 19.19 14.28
C ALA A 66 -15.93 20.31 13.47
N ASN A 67 -15.54 20.00 12.25
CA ASN A 67 -14.91 20.92 11.33
C ASN A 67 -15.72 20.86 10.05
N THR A 68 -16.54 21.91 9.93
CA THR A 68 -17.35 22.39 8.81
C THR A 68 -16.68 22.18 7.45
N LYS A 69 -16.67 20.94 6.95
CA LYS A 69 -16.41 20.67 5.54
C LYS A 69 -17.73 20.32 4.90
N GLN A 70 -18.29 21.38 4.32
CA GLN A 70 -19.32 21.42 3.30
C GLN A 70 -19.57 20.03 2.74
N THR A 71 -20.76 19.50 3.04
CA THR A 71 -21.38 18.44 2.25
C THR A 71 -21.11 18.75 0.78
N PRO A 72 -20.59 17.82 -0.05
CA PRO A 72 -20.49 18.07 -1.47
C PRO A 72 -21.89 18.41 -1.94
N LEU A 73 -22.11 19.69 -2.26
CA LEU A 73 -23.37 20.15 -2.81
C LEU A 73 -23.45 19.51 -4.17
N PHE A 74 -24.08 18.34 -4.22
CA PHE A 74 -24.56 17.80 -5.46
C PHE A 74 -25.45 18.90 -6.05
N ALA A 75 -25.09 19.39 -7.24
CA ALA A 75 -25.97 20.31 -7.92
C ALA A 75 -27.35 19.66 -7.99
N GLU A 76 -28.38 20.34 -7.48
CA GLU A 76 -29.74 19.82 -7.34
C GLU A 76 -30.31 19.34 -8.69
N ARG A 77 -29.70 19.78 -9.80
CA ARG A 77 -29.99 19.32 -11.15
C ARG A 77 -28.77 18.68 -11.79
N PRO A 78 -28.90 17.45 -12.32
CA PRO A 78 -27.86 16.86 -13.16
C PRO A 78 -27.63 17.74 -14.39
N GLN A 79 -26.37 17.91 -14.79
CA GLN A 79 -26.04 18.60 -16.03
C GLN A 79 -26.69 17.89 -17.22
N ARG A 80 -27.08 18.65 -18.26
CA ARG A 80 -27.62 18.05 -19.47
C ARG A 80 -26.61 17.06 -20.05
N PRO A 81 -27.05 15.89 -20.54
CA PRO A 81 -26.19 14.95 -21.24
C PRO A 81 -25.42 15.66 -22.36
N LEU A 82 -24.17 15.25 -22.59
CA LEU A 82 -23.38 15.74 -23.71
C LEU A 82 -24.04 15.32 -25.03
N GLU A 83 -24.37 16.29 -25.88
CA GLU A 83 -24.91 16.06 -27.22
C GLU A 83 -23.81 15.52 -28.15
N LEU A 84 -23.82 14.21 -28.40
CA LEU A 84 -22.83 13.51 -29.22
C LEU A 84 -23.16 13.53 -30.73
N GLN A 85 -24.17 14.28 -31.16
CA GLN A 85 -24.74 14.23 -32.53
C GLN A 85 -23.78 14.63 -33.66
N ASN A 86 -22.60 15.19 -33.35
CA ASN A 86 -21.60 15.63 -34.34
C ASN A 86 -20.23 14.96 -34.18
N ILE A 87 -20.10 13.95 -33.31
CA ILE A 87 -18.84 13.25 -33.11
C ILE A 87 -18.79 12.12 -34.13
N VAL A 88 -18.22 12.41 -35.30
CA VAL A 88 -17.85 11.39 -36.28
C VAL A 88 -16.51 10.79 -35.82
N PRO A 89 -16.41 9.48 -35.54
CA PRO A 89 -15.11 8.85 -35.40
C PRO A 89 -14.36 9.01 -36.73
N ALA A 90 -13.11 9.51 -36.69
CA ALA A 90 -12.27 9.48 -37.88
C ALA A 90 -12.19 8.02 -38.36
N THR A 91 -12.73 7.73 -39.54
CA THR A 91 -12.59 6.41 -40.14
C THR A 91 -11.10 6.17 -40.39
N PRO A 92 -10.51 5.05 -39.92
CA PRO A 92 -9.13 4.77 -40.22
C PRO A 92 -9.02 4.49 -41.71
N SER A 93 -8.43 5.43 -42.46
CA SER A 93 -7.98 5.18 -43.82
C SER A 93 -6.89 4.11 -43.77
N THR A 94 -7.30 2.88 -44.08
CA THR A 94 -6.39 1.78 -44.37
C THR A 94 -5.65 2.11 -45.67
N LEU A 95 -4.47 2.71 -45.53
CA LEU A 95 -3.51 2.79 -46.63
C LEU A 95 -2.68 1.51 -46.64
N ARG A 96 -2.85 0.79 -47.75
CA ARG A 96 -2.28 -0.47 -48.17
C ARG A 96 -0.79 -0.36 -48.50
#